data_AF-A0A9K3L4Y3-F1
#
_entry.id   AF-A0A9K3L4Y3-F1
#
_cell.length_a   1.000
_cell.length_b   1.000
_cell.length_c   1.000
_cell.angle_alpha   90.00
_cell.angle_beta   90.00
_cell.angle_gamma   90.00
#
_symmetry.space_group_name_H-M   'P 1'
#
loop_
_entity.id
_entity.type
_entity.pdbx_description
1 polymer ?
#
loop_
_entity_poly.entity_id
_entity_poly.type
_entity_poly.pdbx_seq_one_letter_code
_entity_poly.pdbx_strand_id
1 'polypeptide(L)'
;MLASFSVGSMWLRSAAGFVTPSVGRPAVAAVATTTTQRQLFNKLFSSASTGKYPILADEEVMSKKAHGTSEKPVQKNLRWNCDYDTADRICNFNRHYAEYAGYWQTTDFLKAAKEMKPSDLPIKFYDSVTGALLFEAPKGRTMEEFLKESASHGWPSFRDEEVNWEYVRCLKDGECVSTTGTHLGHNLPDRSGNRYCINLVSVAGEPEE
;
A
#
# COMPACT_ATOMS: atom_id res chain seq x y z
N MET A 1 -35.83 -59.63 28.43
CA MET A 1 -36.39 -59.66 27.06
C MET A 1 -35.48 -58.80 26.19
N LEU A 2 -34.31 -59.24 25.69
CA LEU A 2 -33.91 -60.42 24.89
C LEU A 2 -34.65 -60.56 23.55
N ALA A 3 -33.82 -60.81 22.51
CA ALA A 3 -34.06 -61.09 21.08
C ALA A 3 -33.92 -59.86 20.15
N SER A 4 -32.85 -59.61 19.38
CA SER A 4 -31.80 -60.43 18.74
C SER A 4 -32.23 -61.16 17.45
N PHE A 5 -31.32 -61.17 16.45
CA PHE A 5 -31.19 -62.07 15.28
C PHE A 5 -32.10 -61.83 14.04
N SER A 6 -31.74 -62.10 12.78
CA SER A 6 -30.51 -62.55 12.08
C SER A 6 -30.79 -62.66 10.56
N VAL A 7 -29.79 -62.34 9.72
CA VAL A 7 -29.24 -63.10 8.57
C VAL A 7 -30.13 -63.74 7.47
N GLY A 8 -29.68 -63.57 6.21
CA GLY A 8 -29.75 -64.59 5.13
C GLY A 8 -29.91 -63.95 3.74
N SER A 9 -28.89 -63.81 2.88
CA SER A 9 -28.25 -64.84 2.01
C SER A 9 -29.27 -65.65 1.20
N MET A 10 -29.15 -65.99 -0.07
CA MET A 10 -28.23 -65.78 -1.21
C MET A 10 -28.87 -66.60 -2.37
N TRP A 11 -28.30 -66.54 -3.59
CA TRP A 11 -28.49 -67.46 -4.76
C TRP A 11 -29.61 -67.09 -5.76
N LEU A 12 -29.52 -67.29 -7.09
CA LEU A 12 -28.58 -68.00 -7.98
C LEU A 12 -28.84 -67.60 -9.46
N ARG A 13 -27.79 -67.75 -10.29
CA ARG A 13 -27.80 -68.12 -11.74
C ARG A 13 -28.11 -66.99 -12.75
N SER A 14 -27.48 -66.91 -13.93
CA SER A 14 -26.56 -67.80 -14.65
C SER A 14 -25.87 -67.07 -15.82
N ALA A 15 -24.78 -67.72 -16.28
CA ALA A 15 -23.91 -67.50 -17.43
C ALA A 15 -24.51 -66.97 -18.76
N ALA A 16 -23.71 -66.21 -19.52
CA ALA A 16 -22.99 -66.68 -20.74
C ALA A 16 -22.50 -65.49 -21.61
N GLY A 17 -21.34 -65.66 -22.26
CA GLY A 17 -21.04 -64.95 -23.53
C GLY A 17 -19.74 -64.15 -23.60
N PHE A 18 -18.64 -64.81 -24.00
CA PHE A 18 -17.46 -64.18 -24.61
C PHE A 18 -17.82 -63.66 -26.02
N VAL A 19 -17.47 -62.41 -26.35
CA VAL A 19 -16.82 -61.96 -27.62
C VAL A 19 -16.29 -60.54 -27.40
N THR A 20 -14.99 -60.30 -27.64
CA THR A 20 -14.35 -58.98 -27.67
C THR A 20 -14.35 -58.40 -29.09
N PRO A 21 -14.82 -57.17 -29.32
CA PRO A 21 -14.39 -56.36 -30.45
C PRO A 21 -13.42 -55.27 -29.99
N SER A 22 -12.22 -55.29 -30.57
CA SER A 22 -11.27 -54.20 -30.56
C SER A 22 -11.87 -52.99 -31.28
N VAL A 23 -12.11 -51.89 -30.57
CA VAL A 23 -12.47 -50.59 -31.16
C VAL A 23 -11.29 -49.63 -30.96
N GLY A 24 -10.69 -49.23 -32.08
CA GLY A 24 -9.63 -48.23 -32.13
C GLY A 24 -10.12 -46.87 -31.63
N ARG A 25 -9.26 -46.18 -30.87
CA ARG A 25 -9.48 -44.80 -30.42
C ARG A 25 -9.42 -43.86 -31.62
N PRO A 26 -10.40 -42.97 -31.84
CA PRO A 26 -10.19 -41.84 -32.72
C PRO A 26 -9.25 -40.86 -32.01
N ALA A 27 -8.18 -40.47 -32.70
CA ALA A 27 -7.29 -39.42 -32.26
C ALA A 27 -8.07 -38.09 -32.23
N VAL A 28 -8.28 -37.54 -31.04
CA VAL A 28 -8.78 -36.17 -30.89
C VAL A 28 -7.65 -35.25 -31.28
N ALA A 29 -7.75 -34.62 -32.46
CA ALA A 29 -6.84 -33.58 -32.88
C ALA A 29 -6.98 -32.40 -31.92
N ALA A 30 -5.99 -32.21 -31.04
CA ALA A 30 -5.88 -31.01 -30.24
C ALA A 30 -5.66 -29.82 -31.20
N VAL A 31 -6.64 -28.92 -31.29
CA VAL A 31 -6.46 -27.62 -31.93
C VAL A 31 -5.46 -26.85 -31.08
N ALA A 32 -4.19 -26.91 -31.48
CA ALA A 32 -3.12 -26.14 -30.90
C ALA A 32 -3.39 -24.66 -31.18
N THR A 33 -4.02 -23.99 -30.22
CA THR A 33 -4.02 -22.53 -30.16
C THR A 33 -2.58 -22.11 -29.92
N THR A 34 -1.94 -21.64 -30.98
CA THR A 34 -0.54 -21.23 -30.93
C THR A 34 -0.38 -20.10 -29.92
N THR A 35 0.68 -20.17 -29.11
CA THR A 35 1.08 -19.16 -28.12
C THR A 35 1.00 -17.73 -28.67
N THR A 36 1.23 -17.56 -29.97
CA THR A 36 1.14 -16.31 -30.71
C THR A 36 -0.25 -15.66 -30.67
N GLN A 37 -1.35 -16.42 -30.68
CA GLN A 37 -2.71 -15.86 -30.69
C GLN A 37 -3.11 -15.34 -29.31
N ARG A 38 -2.65 -15.99 -28.23
CA ARG A 38 -2.76 -15.48 -26.84
C ARG A 38 -1.92 -14.23 -26.63
N GLN A 39 -0.71 -14.17 -27.21
CA GLN A 39 0.14 -12.99 -27.12
C GLN A 39 -0.44 -11.80 -27.90
N LEU A 40 -1.11 -12.04 -29.03
CA LEU A 40 -1.79 -10.98 -29.77
C LEU A 40 -3.04 -10.46 -29.03
N PHE A 41 -3.82 -11.34 -28.40
CA PHE A 41 -4.96 -10.94 -27.55
C PHE A 41 -4.49 -10.13 -26.32
N ASN A 42 -3.43 -10.55 -25.63
CA ASN A 42 -2.86 -9.78 -24.52
C ASN A 42 -2.31 -8.42 -24.96
N LYS A 43 -1.81 -8.31 -26.21
CA LYS A 43 -1.29 -7.05 -26.76
C LYS A 43 -2.40 -6.09 -27.22
N LEU A 44 -3.58 -6.62 -27.59
CA LEU A 44 -4.75 -5.85 -28.02
C LEU A 44 -5.67 -5.41 -26.86
N PHE A 45 -5.56 -6.04 -25.69
CA PHE A 45 -6.29 -5.65 -24.47
C PHE A 45 -5.40 -5.05 -23.37
N SER A 46 -4.13 -4.80 -23.64
CA SER A 46 -3.28 -3.95 -22.79
C SER A 46 -3.54 -2.47 -23.07
N SER A 47 -4.78 -2.04 -22.84
CA SER A 47 -5.18 -0.64 -22.84
C SER A 47 -6.00 -0.35 -21.59
N ALA A 48 -5.30 -0.32 -20.47
CA ALA A 48 -5.61 0.57 -19.36
C ALA A 48 -4.25 1.07 -18.87
N SER A 49 -4.03 2.37 -18.93
CA SER A 49 -2.91 3.04 -18.29
C SER A 49 -3.03 2.84 -16.78
N THR A 50 -2.54 1.71 -16.26
CA THR A 50 -2.27 1.59 -14.83
C THR A 50 -1.11 2.54 -14.56
N GLY A 51 -1.41 3.71 -14.03
CA GLY A 51 -0.40 4.68 -13.63
C GLY A 51 0.65 3.98 -12.76
N LYS A 52 1.92 4.34 -12.96
CA LYS A 52 3.05 3.79 -12.19
C LYS A 52 2.84 3.93 -10.67
N TYR A 53 2.04 4.92 -10.26
CA TYR A 53 1.80 5.31 -8.88
C TYR A 53 0.31 5.55 -8.60
N PRO A 54 -0.13 5.41 -7.33
CA PRO A 54 0.69 4.98 -6.18
C PRO A 54 1.07 3.50 -6.23
N ILE A 55 2.17 3.12 -5.59
CA ILE A 55 2.46 1.70 -5.34
C ILE A 55 1.54 1.23 -4.22
N LEU A 56 0.69 0.24 -4.53
CA LEU A 56 -0.24 -0.31 -3.57
C LEU A 56 0.42 -1.35 -2.65
N ALA A 57 -0.04 -1.40 -1.40
CA ALA A 57 0.20 -2.51 -0.48
C ALA A 57 -1.13 -3.16 -0.09
N ASP A 58 -1.05 -4.40 0.41
CA ASP A 58 -2.19 -5.06 1.02
C ASP A 58 -2.42 -4.55 2.47
N GLU A 59 -3.63 -4.73 2.99
CA GLU A 59 -4.05 -4.23 4.32
C GLU A 59 -3.18 -4.75 5.47
N GLU A 60 -2.53 -5.91 5.29
CA GLU A 60 -1.67 -6.56 6.26
C GLU A 60 -0.50 -5.67 6.73
N VAL A 61 -0.06 -4.72 5.91
CA VAL A 61 1.01 -3.77 6.30
C VAL A 61 0.61 -2.94 7.52
N MET A 62 -0.69 -2.69 7.71
CA MET A 62 -1.24 -1.96 8.85
C MET A 62 -1.91 -2.87 9.89
N SER A 63 -1.63 -4.18 9.86
CA SER A 63 -2.05 -5.10 10.91
C SER A 63 -1.40 -4.73 12.26
N LYS A 64 -2.06 -5.15 13.35
CA LYS A 64 -1.58 -4.90 14.71
C LYS A 64 -0.21 -5.53 14.93
N LYS A 65 0.72 -4.73 15.45
CA LYS A 65 2.10 -5.09 15.82
C LYS A 65 2.34 -4.81 17.31
N ALA A 66 3.61 -4.75 17.73
CA ALA A 66 3.98 -4.52 19.12
C ALA A 66 3.49 -3.16 19.68
N HIS A 67 3.41 -2.13 18.84
CA HIS A 67 2.96 -0.78 19.22
C HIS A 67 1.96 -0.23 18.19
N GLY A 68 0.70 -0.62 18.32
CA GLY A 68 -0.35 -0.23 17.38
C GLY A 68 -0.16 -0.90 16.03
N THR A 69 0.03 -0.13 14.96
CA THR A 69 0.34 -0.64 13.61
C THR A 69 1.83 -0.68 13.30
N SER A 70 2.70 -0.29 14.23
CA SER A 70 4.16 -0.32 14.08
C SER A 70 4.83 -1.19 15.15
N GLU A 71 6.12 -1.52 14.96
CA GLU A 71 6.88 -2.28 15.96
C GLU A 71 7.30 -1.44 17.18
N LYS A 72 7.36 -0.11 17.04
CA LYS A 72 7.90 0.81 18.04
C LYS A 72 7.06 2.09 18.10
N PRO A 73 7.10 2.84 19.22
CA PRO A 73 6.62 4.22 19.24
C PRO A 73 7.43 5.11 18.31
N VAL A 74 6.93 6.32 18.07
CA VAL A 74 7.72 7.37 17.39
C VAL A 74 9.01 7.68 18.16
N GLN A 75 10.01 8.21 17.44
CA GLN A 75 11.24 8.74 18.01
C GLN A 75 10.92 9.85 19.02
N LYS A 76 11.72 9.94 20.09
CA LYS A 76 11.49 10.92 21.17
C LYS A 76 11.79 12.36 20.74
N ASN A 77 12.79 12.53 19.88
CA ASN A 77 13.22 13.85 19.40
C ASN A 77 12.73 14.00 17.97
N LEU A 78 11.54 14.57 17.80
CA LEU A 78 11.00 14.87 16.48
C LEU A 78 11.49 16.26 16.03
N ARG A 79 11.80 16.36 14.75
CA ARG A 79 12.15 17.62 14.09
C ARG A 79 10.99 18.60 14.17
N TRP A 80 11.36 19.87 14.03
CA TRP A 80 10.45 21.00 13.95
C TRP A 80 9.56 21.21 15.18
N ASN A 81 9.97 20.69 16.34
CA ASN A 81 9.18 20.78 17.58
C ASN A 81 7.78 20.16 17.44
N CYS A 82 7.68 19.04 16.71
CA CYS A 82 6.44 18.28 16.62
C CYS A 82 6.12 17.60 17.96
N ASP A 83 4.85 17.64 18.37
CA ASP A 83 4.36 17.02 19.59
C ASP A 83 4.43 15.49 19.55
N TYR A 84 5.11 14.91 20.55
CA TYR A 84 5.35 13.48 20.64
C TYR A 84 4.05 12.68 20.79
N ASP A 85 3.15 13.08 21.69
CA ASP A 85 1.94 12.32 21.99
C ASP A 85 0.97 12.32 20.80
N THR A 86 0.86 13.45 20.10
CA THR A 86 0.12 13.55 18.85
C THR A 86 0.75 12.67 17.77
N ALA A 87 2.08 12.71 17.62
CA ALA A 87 2.78 11.89 16.66
C ALA A 87 2.57 10.39 16.92
N ASP A 88 2.74 9.93 18.16
CA ASP A 88 2.62 8.51 18.50
C ASP A 88 1.19 8.01 18.26
N ARG A 89 0.19 8.79 18.66
CA ARG A 89 -1.22 8.46 18.41
C ARG A 89 -1.53 8.40 16.91
N ILE A 90 -1.08 9.38 16.13
CA ILE A 90 -1.39 9.47 14.69
C ILE A 90 -0.66 8.37 13.91
N CYS A 91 0.62 8.12 14.20
CA CYS A 91 1.43 7.15 13.48
C CYS A 91 0.99 5.71 13.73
N ASN A 92 0.63 5.38 14.98
CA ASN A 92 0.55 3.99 15.44
C ASN A 92 -0.87 3.54 15.78
N PHE A 93 -1.76 4.46 16.16
CA PHE A 93 -3.07 4.12 16.72
C PHE A 93 -4.25 4.76 15.97
N ASN A 94 -4.01 5.27 14.77
CA ASN A 94 -5.01 5.93 13.96
C ASN A 94 -4.88 5.52 12.48
N ARG A 95 -6.03 5.31 11.82
CA ARG A 95 -6.14 4.88 10.43
C ARG A 95 -7.04 5.77 9.56
N HIS A 96 -7.76 6.70 10.19
CA HIS A 96 -8.83 7.44 9.52
C HIS A 96 -8.76 8.96 9.73
N TYR A 97 -8.11 9.42 10.79
CA TYR A 97 -7.98 10.84 11.08
C TYR A 97 -6.59 11.35 10.73
N ALA A 98 -6.41 12.66 10.81
CA ALA A 98 -5.12 13.32 10.65
C ALA A 98 -4.85 14.18 11.89
N GLU A 99 -3.64 14.71 12.01
CA GLU A 99 -3.43 15.96 12.76
C GLU A 99 -4.36 17.06 12.21
N TYR A 100 -4.67 18.09 13.00
CA TYR A 100 -5.59 19.13 12.52
C TYR A 100 -4.99 19.93 11.35
N ALA A 101 -5.84 20.38 10.43
CA ALA A 101 -5.42 21.18 9.28
C ALA A 101 -4.68 22.45 9.75
N GLY A 102 -3.48 22.69 9.21
CA GLY A 102 -2.63 23.81 9.58
C GLY A 102 -1.70 23.55 10.76
N TYR A 103 -1.72 22.36 11.40
CA TYR A 103 -0.78 22.01 12.48
C TYR A 103 0.67 22.32 12.11
N TRP A 104 1.09 21.90 10.91
CA TRP A 104 2.43 22.15 10.38
C TRP A 104 2.86 23.63 10.37
N GLN A 105 1.90 24.57 10.28
CA GLN A 105 2.17 26.02 10.28
C GLN A 105 2.44 26.56 11.69
N THR A 106 2.08 25.81 12.72
CA THR A 106 2.31 26.14 14.14
C THR A 106 3.64 25.57 14.66
N THR A 107 4.31 24.75 13.86
CA THR A 107 5.61 24.14 14.17
C THR A 107 6.76 24.95 13.57
N ASP A 108 8.00 24.58 13.91
CA ASP A 108 9.19 25.22 13.33
C ASP A 108 9.40 24.87 11.85
N PHE A 109 8.63 23.93 11.28
CA PHE A 109 8.77 23.48 9.89
C PHE A 109 8.53 24.62 8.90
N LEU A 110 7.46 25.39 9.07
CA LEU A 110 7.14 26.48 8.14
C LEU A 110 8.25 27.54 8.11
N LYS A 111 8.84 27.84 9.27
CA LYS A 111 9.98 28.74 9.36
C LYS A 111 11.21 28.14 8.66
N ALA A 112 11.56 26.90 9.00
CA ALA A 112 12.69 26.20 8.40
C ALA A 112 12.57 26.11 6.87
N ALA A 113 11.38 25.78 6.35
CA ALA A 113 11.13 25.67 4.92
C ALA A 113 11.27 27.00 4.18
N LYS A 114 10.87 28.12 4.80
CA LYS A 114 11.00 29.47 4.23
C LYS A 114 12.44 30.00 4.26
N GLU A 115 13.22 29.59 5.26
CA GLU A 115 14.62 30.03 5.45
C GLU A 115 15.64 29.11 4.77
N MET A 116 15.19 27.98 4.21
CA MET A 116 16.02 26.99 3.53
C MET A 116 16.75 27.59 2.32
N LYS A 117 18.05 27.34 2.22
CA LYS A 117 18.83 27.77 1.05
C LYS A 117 18.59 26.83 -0.12
N PRO A 118 18.69 27.30 -1.38
CA PRO A 118 18.59 26.42 -2.55
C PRO A 118 19.59 25.26 -2.55
N SER A 119 20.77 25.42 -1.93
CA SER A 119 21.78 24.35 -1.78
C SER A 119 21.35 23.20 -0.87
N ASP A 120 20.35 23.44 -0.02
CA ASP A 120 19.90 22.51 1.02
C ASP A 120 18.58 21.83 0.63
N LEU A 121 18.07 22.11 -0.59
CA LEU A 121 16.89 21.49 -1.17
C LEU A 121 17.23 20.23 -1.98
N PRO A 122 16.32 19.24 -2.07
CA PRO A 122 15.00 19.19 -1.42
C PRO A 122 15.07 18.92 0.09
N ILE A 123 14.05 19.35 0.84
CA ILE A 123 13.88 18.98 2.26
C ILE A 123 13.60 17.48 2.32
N LYS A 124 14.33 16.80 3.21
CA LYS A 124 14.14 15.38 3.50
C LYS A 124 13.16 15.17 4.65
N PHE A 125 12.20 14.29 4.45
CA PHE A 125 11.11 13.97 5.37
C PHE A 125 11.25 12.50 5.78
N TYR A 126 11.51 12.25 7.06
CA TYR A 126 11.82 10.92 7.59
C TYR A 126 10.68 10.39 8.44
N ASP A 127 10.39 9.09 8.33
CA ASP A 127 9.41 8.39 9.14
C ASP A 127 9.65 8.65 10.63
N SER A 128 8.64 9.17 11.32
CA SER A 128 8.76 9.47 12.75
C SER A 128 8.95 8.23 13.63
N VAL A 129 8.66 7.03 13.15
CA VAL A 129 8.89 5.77 13.87
C VAL A 129 10.27 5.20 13.59
N THR A 130 10.63 5.06 12.32
CA THR A 130 11.86 4.35 11.92
C THR A 130 13.03 5.29 11.66
N GLY A 131 12.78 6.46 11.07
CA GLY A 131 13.81 7.34 10.51
C GLY A 131 14.10 7.08 9.03
N ALA A 132 13.32 6.21 8.36
CA ALA A 132 13.45 5.96 6.93
C ALA A 132 13.10 7.23 6.12
N LEU A 133 13.83 7.50 5.03
CA LEU A 133 13.54 8.64 4.16
C LEU A 133 12.28 8.37 3.34
N LEU A 134 11.17 9.04 3.67
CA LEU A 134 9.87 8.83 3.05
C LEU A 134 9.58 9.80 1.90
N PHE A 135 9.96 11.07 2.07
CA PHE A 135 9.71 12.09 1.04
C PHE A 135 10.88 13.06 0.89
N GLU A 136 10.98 13.65 -0.29
CA GLU A 136 11.91 14.71 -0.61
C GLU A 136 11.18 15.80 -1.40
N ALA A 137 10.96 16.96 -0.80
CA ALA A 137 10.21 18.05 -1.44
C ALA A 137 10.87 19.43 -1.23
N PRO A 138 10.73 20.35 -2.21
CA PRO A 138 10.04 20.17 -3.48
C PRO A 138 10.90 19.47 -4.54
N LYS A 139 10.25 18.77 -5.47
CA LYS A 139 10.88 18.29 -6.73
C LYS A 139 9.99 18.64 -7.92
N GLY A 140 10.58 19.17 -8.99
CA GLY A 140 9.82 19.60 -10.18
C GLY A 140 8.97 20.87 -9.98
N ARG A 141 9.11 21.54 -8.84
CA ARG A 141 8.44 22.80 -8.48
C ARG A 141 9.28 23.60 -7.48
N THR A 142 8.87 24.83 -7.22
CA THR A 142 9.49 25.70 -6.22
C THR A 142 8.99 25.39 -4.80
N MET A 143 9.74 25.84 -3.79
CA MET A 143 9.30 25.75 -2.39
C MET A 143 8.02 26.56 -2.15
N GLU A 144 7.87 27.70 -2.81
CA GLU A 144 6.65 28.51 -2.72
C GLU A 144 5.42 27.75 -3.22
N GLU A 145 5.53 27.05 -4.36
CA GLU A 145 4.45 26.22 -4.90
C GLU A 145 4.11 25.06 -3.96
N PHE A 146 5.12 24.39 -3.37
CA PHE A 146 4.92 23.35 -2.36
C PHE A 146 4.15 23.87 -1.14
N LEU A 147 4.58 25.00 -0.56
CA LEU A 147 3.96 25.58 0.62
C LEU A 147 2.55 26.11 0.32
N LYS A 148 2.33 26.70 -0.86
CA LYS A 148 1.03 27.20 -1.30
C LYS A 148 0.03 26.07 -1.48
N GLU A 149 0.42 24.98 -2.15
CA GLU A 149 -0.43 23.80 -2.30
C GLU A 149 -0.75 23.20 -0.93
N SER A 150 0.27 23.01 -0.08
CA SER A 150 0.11 22.47 1.26
C SER A 150 -0.84 23.30 2.13
N ALA A 151 -0.74 24.64 2.05
CA ALA A 151 -1.63 25.55 2.77
C ALA A 151 -3.08 25.47 2.26
N SER A 152 -3.28 25.32 0.95
CA SER A 152 -4.62 25.23 0.36
C SER A 152 -5.38 23.97 0.77
N HIS A 153 -4.66 22.89 1.09
CA HIS A 153 -5.23 21.61 1.51
C HIS A 153 -5.14 21.35 3.01
N GLY A 154 -4.35 22.12 3.76
CA GLY A 154 -4.24 22.02 5.22
C GLY A 154 -3.04 21.21 5.72
N TRP A 155 -2.41 20.40 4.88
CA TRP A 155 -1.25 19.56 5.26
C TRP A 155 -0.18 19.58 4.17
N PRO A 156 1.10 19.30 4.52
CA PRO A 156 2.15 19.01 3.54
C PRO A 156 1.64 18.08 2.44
N SER A 157 1.68 18.56 1.20
CA SER A 157 1.07 17.88 0.05
C SER A 157 2.15 17.53 -0.97
N PHE A 158 2.41 16.24 -1.15
CA PHE A 158 3.49 15.71 -1.99
C PHE A 158 2.97 15.20 -3.33
N ARG A 159 3.82 15.23 -4.36
CA ARG A 159 3.58 14.65 -5.70
C ARG A 159 4.43 13.39 -5.93
N ASP A 160 4.10 12.62 -6.96
CA ASP A 160 4.69 11.29 -7.22
C ASP A 160 6.23 11.29 -7.25
N GLU A 161 6.86 12.37 -7.73
CA GLU A 161 8.32 12.55 -7.81
C GLU A 161 8.98 12.83 -6.46
N GLU A 162 8.20 13.26 -5.48
CA GLU A 162 8.63 13.63 -4.13
C GLU A 162 8.51 12.45 -3.15
N VAL A 163 7.92 11.34 -3.56
CA VAL A 163 7.74 10.13 -2.73
C VAL A 163 8.90 9.15 -2.92
N ASN A 164 9.46 8.68 -1.81
CA ASN A 164 10.35 7.53 -1.84
C ASN A 164 9.55 6.22 -1.85
N TRP A 165 9.30 5.74 -3.06
CA TRP A 165 8.55 4.51 -3.31
C TRP A 165 9.24 3.22 -2.84
N GLU A 166 10.47 3.28 -2.33
CA GLU A 166 11.05 2.15 -1.59
C GLU A 166 10.29 1.92 -0.27
N TYR A 167 9.96 3.01 0.44
CA TYR A 167 9.42 2.96 1.81
C TYR A 167 7.96 3.38 1.94
N VAL A 168 7.34 4.00 0.93
CA VAL A 168 5.94 4.47 0.98
C VAL A 168 5.01 3.63 0.13
N ARG A 169 3.81 3.34 0.64
CA ARG A 169 2.73 2.64 -0.06
C ARG A 169 1.41 3.38 0.11
N CYS A 170 0.44 3.04 -0.74
CA CYS A 170 -0.96 3.36 -0.49
C CYS A 170 -1.81 2.09 -0.37
N LEU A 171 -2.87 2.17 0.42
CA LEU A 171 -3.91 1.15 0.46
C LEU A 171 -5.00 1.48 -0.56
N LYS A 172 -5.93 0.54 -0.76
CA LYS A 172 -6.98 0.65 -1.79
C LYS A 172 -7.95 1.80 -1.53
N ASP A 173 -8.12 2.18 -0.27
CA ASP A 173 -8.96 3.31 0.17
C ASP A 173 -8.24 4.67 0.08
N GLY A 174 -6.96 4.67 -0.31
CA GLY A 174 -6.14 5.87 -0.43
C GLY A 174 -5.30 6.18 0.80
N GLU A 175 -5.38 5.40 1.89
CA GLU A 175 -4.49 5.59 3.04
C GLU A 175 -3.02 5.47 2.61
N CYS A 176 -2.19 6.44 2.97
CA CYS A 176 -0.76 6.44 2.69
C CYS A 176 0.00 6.02 3.95
N VAL A 177 0.88 5.03 3.79
CA VAL A 177 1.53 4.33 4.89
C VAL A 177 3.00 4.07 4.57
N SER A 178 3.84 3.94 5.60
CA SER A 178 5.17 3.37 5.42
C SER A 178 5.09 1.85 5.27
N THR A 179 6.11 1.25 4.66
CA THR A 179 6.23 -0.21 4.51
C THR A 179 6.32 -0.96 5.84
N THR A 180 6.58 -0.26 6.94
CA THR A 180 6.65 -0.83 8.30
C THR A 180 5.37 -0.64 9.11
N GLY A 181 4.38 0.09 8.57
CA GLY A 181 3.06 0.25 9.18
C GLY A 181 2.81 1.59 9.88
N THR A 182 3.64 2.61 9.62
CA THR A 182 3.39 3.99 10.07
C THR A 182 2.25 4.59 9.24
N HIS A 183 1.21 5.09 9.89
CA HIS A 183 0.18 5.90 9.22
C HIS A 183 0.76 7.28 8.86
N LEU A 184 0.78 7.62 7.57
CA LEU A 184 1.36 8.88 7.06
C LEU A 184 0.29 9.91 6.73
N GLY A 185 -0.82 9.49 6.14
CA GLY A 185 -1.87 10.38 5.66
C GLY A 185 -2.68 9.72 4.56
N HIS A 186 -3.07 10.45 3.52
CA HIS A 186 -3.88 9.90 2.43
C HIS A 186 -3.47 10.44 1.06
N ASN A 187 -3.51 9.60 0.04
CA ASN A 187 -3.53 10.02 -1.35
C ASN A 187 -4.93 10.53 -1.70
N LEU A 188 -5.03 11.80 -2.09
CA LEU A 188 -6.27 12.49 -2.44
C LEU A 188 -6.11 13.13 -3.82
N PRO A 189 -6.17 12.34 -4.91
CA PRO A 189 -5.90 12.81 -6.25
C PRO A 189 -6.76 14.02 -6.65
N ASP A 190 -6.18 14.91 -7.44
CA ASP A 190 -6.81 16.09 -8.01
C ASP A 190 -6.62 16.13 -9.53
N ARG A 191 -6.95 17.27 -10.16
CA ARG A 191 -6.81 17.44 -11.62
C ARG A 191 -5.36 17.35 -12.11
N SER A 192 -4.38 17.46 -11.22
CA SER A 192 -2.94 17.40 -11.52
C SER A 192 -2.35 16.01 -11.26
N GLY A 193 -3.16 15.04 -10.81
CA GLY A 193 -2.74 13.67 -10.53
C GLY A 193 -2.80 13.33 -9.04
N ASN A 194 -1.97 12.38 -8.61
CA ASN A 194 -1.89 11.99 -7.20
C ASN A 194 -1.44 13.18 -6.33
N ARG A 195 -1.96 13.24 -5.10
CA ARG A 195 -1.59 14.24 -4.11
C ARG A 195 -1.61 13.60 -2.72
N TYR A 196 -0.43 13.39 -2.17
CA TYR A 196 -0.28 12.75 -0.88
C TYR A 196 -0.33 13.81 0.21
N CYS A 197 -1.46 13.87 0.91
CA CYS A 197 -1.73 14.79 2.01
C CYS A 197 -1.26 14.12 3.30
N ILE A 198 -0.12 14.56 3.82
CA ILE A 198 0.66 13.84 4.84
C ILE A 198 0.71 14.63 6.14
N ASN A 199 0.49 13.93 7.25
CA ASN A 199 0.67 14.47 8.60
C ASN A 199 2.13 14.86 8.80
N LEU A 200 2.42 16.11 9.16
CA LEU A 200 3.78 16.52 9.48
C LEU A 200 4.35 15.67 10.62
N VAL A 201 3.54 15.38 11.65
CA VAL A 201 3.98 14.54 12.77
C VAL A 201 4.44 13.15 12.37
N SER A 202 4.00 12.61 11.23
CA SER A 202 4.41 11.27 10.75
C SER A 202 5.72 11.29 9.96
N VAL A 203 6.22 12.47 9.59
CA VAL A 203 7.42 12.64 8.76
C VAL A 203 8.47 13.58 9.37
N ALA A 204 8.37 13.77 10.68
CA ALA A 204 9.23 14.61 11.50
C ALA A 204 10.34 13.80 12.19
N GLY A 205 10.56 12.54 11.84
CA GLY A 205 11.68 11.76 12.37
C GLY A 205 13.03 12.36 12.02
N GLU A 206 14.04 11.98 12.78
CA GLU A 206 15.45 12.08 12.43
C GLU A 206 15.87 10.86 11.58
N PRO A 207 16.88 10.99 10.71
CA PRO A 207 17.40 9.85 9.95
C PRO A 207 17.91 8.73 10.88
N GLU A 208 17.80 7.48 10.43
CA GLU A 208 18.48 6.36 11.09
C GLU A 208 20.00 6.62 11.18
N GLU A 209 20.59 6.37 12.35
CA GLU A 209 22.05 6.39 12.57
C GLU A 209 22.75 5.19 11.91
#